data_AF-A0A0S3S1C2-F1
#
_entry.id   AF-A0A0S3S1C2-F1
#
_cell.length_a   1.000
_cell.length_b   1.000
_cell.length_c   1.000
_cell.angle_alpha   90.00
_cell.angle_beta   90.00
_cell.angle_gamma   90.00
#
_symmetry.space_group_name_H-M   'P 1'
#
loop_
_entity.id
_entity.type
_entity.pdbx_description
1 polymer ?
#
loop_
_entity_poly.entity_id
_entity_poly.type
_entity_poly.pdbx_seq_one_letter_code
_entity_poly.pdbx_strand_id
1 'polypeptide(L)'
;MYWCSDSRNVDVVDADDEGFPVSCSQGHRSSLNLQTHDGASICLVCFSNLLSNPLSPTVHVSYALSQISRSLSLPHFLQPLLTFHPHFLLSPLVAALSSFHDEPIAAQLTHLILALSASADPSVSCEFVSRVSDRITSSAFGWSSPQLHLLHCLGALLNGEKGDDLHKQIKDIGNLISVLVTGLQLPSEEIRGEVLFVLYKLSVLESTSAEADGSDMLIPFCPQILYLLVDVLMKTQNDDV
;
A
#
# COMPACT_ATOMS: atom_id res chain seq x y z
N MET A 1 -26.44 45.22 63.59
CA MET A 1 -25.82 44.12 64.36
C MET A 1 -26.64 42.86 64.09
N TYR A 2 -25.97 41.72 63.96
CA TYR A 2 -26.51 40.37 63.71
C TYR A 2 -27.10 40.03 62.33
N TRP A 3 -26.94 38.75 61.98
CA TRP A 3 -26.95 38.10 60.67
C TRP A 3 -27.95 36.91 60.63
N CYS A 4 -28.02 36.23 59.47
CA CYS A 4 -28.79 35.02 59.09
C CYS A 4 -30.14 35.32 58.41
N SER A 5 -30.48 34.85 57.20
CA SER A 5 -29.75 34.09 56.15
C SER A 5 -30.42 34.39 54.76
N ASP A 6 -30.11 33.80 53.60
CA ASP A 6 -29.22 32.67 53.23
C ASP A 6 -28.73 32.74 51.76
N SER A 7 -27.78 31.86 51.44
CA SER A 7 -27.28 31.36 50.15
C SER A 7 -28.07 31.66 48.86
N ARG A 8 -27.40 32.36 47.93
CA ARG A 8 -27.37 31.96 46.51
C ARG A 8 -25.92 31.99 46.03
N ASN A 9 -25.34 30.81 45.82
CA ASN A 9 -24.09 30.68 45.09
C ASN A 9 -24.26 31.30 43.71
N VAL A 10 -23.25 32.07 43.29
CA VAL A 10 -23.02 32.31 41.88
C VAL A 10 -22.33 31.05 41.39
N ASP A 11 -23.12 30.13 40.82
CA ASP A 11 -22.56 28.97 40.15
C ASP A 11 -21.79 29.46 38.94
N VAL A 12 -20.46 29.55 39.12
CA VAL A 12 -19.50 29.65 38.03
C VAL A 12 -19.73 28.40 37.18
N VAL A 13 -20.27 28.60 35.99
CA VAL A 13 -20.34 27.53 35.00
C VAL A 13 -18.92 27.34 34.49
N ASP A 14 -18.16 26.47 35.16
CA ASP A 14 -16.90 25.96 34.63
C ASP A 14 -17.22 25.33 33.27
N ALA A 15 -16.68 25.96 32.23
CA ALA A 15 -16.77 25.47 30.87
C ALA A 15 -15.72 24.37 30.68
N ASP A 16 -15.91 23.26 31.39
CA ASP A 16 -15.26 22.00 31.10
C ASP A 16 -15.85 21.47 29.78
N ASP A 17 -15.36 22.02 28.67
CA ASP A 17 -15.44 21.42 27.33
C ASP A 17 -14.51 20.19 27.29
N GLU A 18 -14.83 19.20 28.13
CA GLU A 18 -14.34 17.82 28.06
C GLU A 18 -14.86 17.23 26.75
N GLY A 19 -14.17 17.58 25.67
CA GLY A 19 -14.61 17.37 24.29
C GLY A 19 -14.95 15.91 24.03
N PHE A 20 -16.26 15.62 23.96
CA PHE A 20 -16.77 14.29 23.68
C PHE A 20 -16.08 13.73 22.44
N PRO A 21 -15.41 12.56 22.52
CA PRO A 21 -14.53 12.11 21.46
C PRO A 21 -15.39 11.75 20.24
N VAL A 22 -15.36 12.62 19.23
CA VAL A 22 -16.32 12.65 18.13
C VAL A 22 -16.29 11.32 17.38
N SER A 23 -17.34 10.53 17.56
CA SER A 23 -17.60 9.35 16.73
C SER A 23 -18.07 9.79 15.35
N CYS A 24 -17.80 8.99 14.32
CA CYS A 24 -18.35 9.27 13.01
C CYS A 24 -19.87 9.01 12.98
N SER A 25 -20.56 9.51 11.97
CA SER A 25 -22.02 9.34 11.79
C SER A 25 -22.49 7.88 11.67
N GLN A 26 -21.57 6.93 11.49
CA GLN A 26 -21.84 5.49 11.47
C GLN A 26 -21.62 4.80 12.83
N GLY A 27 -21.34 5.56 13.91
CA GLY A 27 -21.20 5.02 15.27
C GLY A 27 -19.91 4.24 15.54
N HIS A 28 -18.91 4.30 14.65
CA HIS A 28 -17.62 3.67 14.89
C HIS A 28 -16.87 4.31 16.07
N ARG A 29 -16.01 3.52 16.72
CA ARG A 29 -15.19 3.96 17.86
C ARG A 29 -14.40 5.22 17.51
N SER A 30 -14.43 6.21 18.40
CA SER A 30 -13.72 7.48 18.25
C SER A 30 -12.20 7.33 18.18
N SER A 31 -11.62 6.28 18.77
CA SER A 31 -10.19 5.94 18.62
C SER A 31 -9.78 5.56 17.19
N LEU A 32 -10.74 5.34 16.28
CA LEU A 32 -10.54 5.13 14.85
C LEU A 32 -10.96 6.35 14.01
N ASN A 33 -11.20 7.51 14.66
CA ASN A 33 -11.53 8.77 14.01
C ASN A 33 -10.41 9.78 14.25
N LEU A 34 -9.58 10.01 13.24
CA LEU A 34 -8.37 10.83 13.36
C LEU A 34 -8.64 12.25 12.88
N GLN A 35 -8.21 13.25 13.65
CA GLN A 35 -8.40 14.67 13.34
C GLN A 35 -7.47 15.12 12.20
N THR A 36 -7.98 16.00 11.35
CA THR A 36 -7.24 16.67 10.27
C THR A 36 -7.12 18.17 10.55
N HIS A 37 -6.28 18.85 9.77
CA HIS A 37 -5.94 20.28 9.95
C HIS A 37 -7.17 21.21 10.09
N ASP A 38 -8.24 20.96 9.34
CA ASP A 38 -9.39 21.87 9.24
C ASP A 38 -10.47 21.58 10.31
N GLY A 39 -10.13 20.88 11.39
CA GLY A 39 -11.07 20.43 12.44
C GLY A 39 -12.01 19.29 12.00
N ALA A 40 -11.93 18.86 10.74
CA ALA A 40 -12.58 17.67 10.25
C ALA A 40 -11.90 16.40 10.79
N SER A 41 -12.56 15.25 10.63
CA SER A 41 -12.02 13.96 11.08
C SER A 41 -12.27 12.86 10.05
N ILE A 42 -11.30 11.95 9.93
CA ILE A 42 -11.34 10.80 9.03
C ILE A 42 -11.50 9.53 9.88
N CYS A 43 -12.64 8.86 9.71
CA CYS A 43 -12.86 7.56 10.30
C CYS A 43 -12.20 6.48 9.44
N LEU A 44 -11.19 5.81 10.00
CA LEU A 44 -10.42 4.76 9.32
C LEU A 44 -11.32 3.59 8.88
N VAL A 45 -12.37 3.26 9.64
CA VAL A 45 -13.34 2.22 9.26
C VAL A 45 -14.17 2.66 8.05
N CYS A 46 -14.68 3.89 8.03
CA CYS A 46 -15.43 4.41 6.88
C CYS A 46 -14.55 4.48 5.62
N PHE A 47 -13.28 4.89 5.77
CA PHE A 47 -12.29 4.88 4.69
C PHE A 47 -12.01 3.45 4.18
N SER A 48 -11.78 2.50 5.09
CA SER A 48 -11.56 1.09 4.76
C SER A 48 -12.76 0.49 4.00
N ASN A 49 -13.99 0.78 4.44
CA ASN A 49 -15.21 0.30 3.80
C ASN A 49 -15.40 0.93 2.40
N LEU A 50 -15.06 2.21 2.23
CA LEU A 50 -15.10 2.89 0.93
C LEU A 50 -14.11 2.24 -0.06
N LEU A 51 -12.88 1.95 0.37
CA LEU A 51 -11.86 1.28 -0.44
C LEU A 51 -12.18 -0.18 -0.74
N SER A 52 -12.73 -0.91 0.23
CA SER A 52 -12.98 -2.36 0.11
C SER A 52 -14.20 -2.70 -0.76
N ASN A 53 -15.01 -1.69 -1.12
CA ASN A 53 -16.14 -1.86 -2.02
C ASN A 53 -15.76 -1.42 -3.46
N PRO A 54 -15.60 -2.35 -4.42
CA PRO A 54 -15.24 -2.01 -5.80
C PRO A 54 -16.37 -1.27 -6.55
N LEU A 55 -17.59 -1.23 -6.00
CA LEU A 55 -18.72 -0.47 -6.53
C LEU A 55 -18.80 0.96 -5.94
N SER A 56 -17.84 1.36 -5.10
CA SER A 56 -17.75 2.74 -4.59
C SER A 56 -17.50 3.73 -5.73
N PRO A 57 -18.19 4.89 -5.77
CA PRO A 57 -17.93 5.92 -6.76
C PRO A 57 -16.46 6.38 -6.74
N THR A 58 -15.78 6.28 -7.89
CA THR A 58 -14.35 6.61 -8.04
C THR A 58 -14.00 8.02 -7.56
N VAL A 59 -14.89 8.99 -7.79
CA VAL A 59 -14.77 10.37 -7.27
C VAL A 59 -14.66 10.42 -5.73
N HIS A 60 -15.42 9.59 -5.01
CA HIS A 60 -15.33 9.54 -3.54
C HIS A 60 -14.06 8.82 -3.10
N VAL A 61 -13.67 7.74 -3.80
CA VAL A 61 -12.43 6.98 -3.53
C VAL A 61 -11.21 7.90 -3.69
N SER A 62 -11.07 8.59 -4.83
CA SER A 62 -9.95 9.51 -5.08
C SER A 62 -9.97 10.70 -4.13
N TYR A 63 -11.14 11.29 -3.83
CA TYR A 63 -11.23 12.35 -2.82
C TYR A 63 -10.73 11.86 -1.46
N ALA A 64 -11.17 10.70 -0.98
CA ALA A 64 -10.77 10.14 0.30
C ALA A 64 -9.27 9.78 0.35
N LEU A 65 -8.72 9.24 -0.74
CA LEU A 65 -7.28 8.99 -0.88
C LEU A 65 -6.47 10.28 -0.80
N SER A 66 -6.91 11.34 -1.49
CA SER A 66 -6.30 12.67 -1.41
C SER A 66 -6.33 13.24 0.01
N GLN A 67 -7.46 13.12 0.72
CA GLN A 67 -7.58 13.58 2.11
C GLN A 67 -6.66 12.81 3.07
N ILE A 68 -6.58 11.48 2.98
CA ILE A 68 -5.63 10.72 3.80
C ILE A 68 -4.18 11.05 3.43
N SER A 69 -3.83 11.10 2.14
CA SER A 69 -2.47 11.41 1.69
C SER A 69 -2.00 12.77 2.21
N ARG A 70 -2.85 13.80 2.21
CA ARG A 70 -2.57 15.11 2.81
C ARG A 70 -2.48 15.03 4.34
N SER A 71 -3.30 14.20 4.97
CA SER A 71 -3.32 14.06 6.43
C SER A 71 -2.08 13.32 6.97
N LEU A 72 -1.45 12.43 6.20
CA LEU A 72 -0.17 11.80 6.61
C LEU A 72 0.97 12.82 6.79
N SER A 73 0.92 13.98 6.15
CA SER A 73 1.89 15.06 6.39
C SER A 73 1.69 15.76 7.75
N LEU A 74 0.61 15.49 8.48
CA LEU A 74 0.27 16.09 9.77
C LEU A 74 0.71 15.17 10.92
N PRO A 75 1.63 15.59 11.81
CA PRO A 75 2.10 14.74 12.91
C PRO A 75 0.99 14.24 13.83
N HIS A 76 -0.03 15.08 14.09
CA HIS A 76 -1.18 14.73 14.95
C HIS A 76 -2.13 13.69 14.33
N PHE A 77 -2.04 13.45 13.01
CA PHE A 77 -2.78 12.37 12.33
C PHE A 77 -1.89 11.14 12.16
N LEU A 78 -0.65 11.34 11.72
CA LEU A 78 0.31 10.27 11.44
C LEU A 78 0.72 9.51 12.71
N GLN A 79 1.02 10.20 13.82
CA GLN A 79 1.46 9.53 15.05
C GLN A 79 0.39 8.59 15.62
N PRO A 80 -0.88 9.01 15.84
CA PRO A 80 -1.90 8.08 16.31
C PRO A 80 -2.17 6.91 15.35
N LEU A 81 -2.11 7.14 14.03
CA LEU A 81 -2.24 6.09 13.03
C LEU A 81 -1.14 5.03 13.18
N LEU A 82 0.13 5.44 13.26
CA LEU A 82 1.27 4.53 13.35
C LEU A 82 1.45 3.90 14.74
N THR A 83 1.10 4.60 15.82
CA THR A 83 1.23 4.08 17.18
C THR A 83 0.14 3.09 17.55
N PHE A 84 -1.11 3.35 17.16
CA PHE A 84 -2.26 2.52 17.59
C PHE A 84 -2.81 1.60 16.50
N HIS A 85 -2.62 1.95 15.22
CA HIS A 85 -3.25 1.28 14.08
C HIS A 85 -2.29 0.97 12.90
N PRO A 86 -0.99 0.64 13.10
CA PRO A 86 0.00 0.59 12.01
C PRO A 86 -0.36 -0.37 10.88
N HIS A 87 -0.99 -1.51 11.21
CA HIS A 87 -1.38 -2.53 10.23
C HIS A 87 -2.84 -2.40 9.72
N PHE A 88 -3.58 -1.38 10.17
CA PHE A 88 -5.02 -1.27 9.89
C PHE A 88 -5.33 -1.05 8.40
N LEU A 89 -4.51 -0.23 7.71
CA LEU A 89 -4.75 0.14 6.32
C LEU A 89 -4.17 -0.85 5.29
N LEU A 90 -3.39 -1.84 5.70
CA LEU A 90 -2.67 -2.73 4.76
C LEU A 90 -3.64 -3.53 3.88
N SER A 91 -4.61 -4.19 4.50
CA SER A 91 -5.61 -5.01 3.81
C SER A 91 -6.50 -4.20 2.86
N PRO A 92 -7.15 -3.09 3.27
CA PRO A 92 -8.00 -2.31 2.36
C PRO A 92 -7.23 -1.63 1.23
N LEU A 93 -5.99 -1.16 1.45
CA LEU A 93 -5.18 -0.56 0.38
C LEU A 93 -4.77 -1.60 -0.68
N VAL A 94 -4.27 -2.75 -0.27
CA VAL A 94 -3.90 -3.84 -1.20
C VAL A 94 -5.13 -4.41 -1.91
N ALA A 95 -6.28 -4.52 -1.23
CA ALA A 95 -7.54 -4.95 -1.85
C ALA A 95 -8.08 -3.95 -2.88
N ALA A 96 -7.99 -2.65 -2.60
CA ALA A 96 -8.35 -1.60 -3.56
C ALA A 96 -7.42 -1.61 -4.78
N LEU A 97 -6.10 -1.73 -4.56
CA LEU A 97 -5.11 -1.82 -5.65
C LEU A 97 -5.34 -3.05 -6.55
N SER A 98 -5.84 -4.15 -5.97
CA SER A 98 -6.21 -5.37 -6.69
C SER A 98 -7.58 -5.31 -7.40
N SER A 99 -8.36 -4.23 -7.26
CA SER A 99 -9.75 -4.17 -7.75
C SER A 99 -10.08 -2.95 -8.61
N PHE A 100 -9.42 -1.80 -8.41
CA PHE A 100 -9.62 -0.62 -9.26
C PHE A 100 -8.78 -0.69 -10.54
N HIS A 101 -9.47 -0.54 -11.68
CA HIS A 101 -8.89 -0.40 -13.02
C HIS A 101 -8.50 1.05 -13.37
N ASP A 102 -8.80 2.00 -12.49
CA ASP A 102 -8.54 3.43 -12.67
C ASP A 102 -7.08 3.74 -12.29
N GLU A 103 -6.26 4.07 -13.28
CA GLU A 103 -4.83 4.36 -13.12
C GLU A 103 -4.57 5.54 -12.16
N PRO A 104 -5.26 6.70 -12.24
CA PRO A 104 -5.15 7.76 -11.23
C PRO A 104 -5.43 7.31 -9.80
N ILE A 105 -6.40 6.43 -9.57
CA ILE A 105 -6.67 5.84 -8.24
C ILE A 105 -5.55 4.88 -7.84
N ALA A 106 -5.06 4.04 -8.76
CA ALA A 106 -3.94 3.14 -8.50
C ALA A 106 -2.64 3.90 -8.14
N ALA A 107 -2.33 4.99 -8.83
CA ALA A 107 -1.21 5.87 -8.51
C ALA A 107 -1.34 6.49 -7.10
N GLN A 108 -2.55 6.95 -6.73
CA GLN A 108 -2.83 7.43 -5.37
C GLN A 108 -2.68 6.33 -4.30
N LEU A 109 -3.14 5.11 -4.58
CA LEU A 109 -2.99 3.95 -3.71
C LEU A 109 -1.51 3.59 -3.51
N THR A 110 -0.74 3.47 -4.59
CA THR A 110 0.70 3.17 -4.56
C THR A 110 1.46 4.26 -3.80
N HIS A 111 1.22 5.54 -4.08
CA HIS A 111 1.84 6.64 -3.34
C HIS A 111 1.52 6.60 -1.84
N LEU A 112 0.27 6.27 -1.48
CA LEU A 112 -0.15 6.13 -0.08
C LEU A 112 0.51 4.92 0.62
N ILE A 113 0.62 3.77 -0.07
CA ILE A 113 1.32 2.57 0.41
C ILE A 113 2.80 2.88 0.67
N LEU A 114 3.47 3.56 -0.27
CA LEU A 114 4.87 3.96 -0.15
C LEU A 114 5.07 4.99 0.97
N ALA A 115 4.19 5.98 1.10
CA ALA A 115 4.25 6.98 2.17
C ALA A 115 4.09 6.34 3.56
N LEU A 116 3.20 5.36 3.70
CA LEU A 116 3.06 4.59 4.95
C LEU A 116 4.31 3.75 5.22
N SER A 117 4.83 3.03 4.22
CA SER A 117 6.07 2.25 4.33
C SER A 117 7.29 3.09 4.70
N ALA A 118 7.41 4.29 4.13
CA ALA A 118 8.46 5.25 4.44
C ALA A 118 8.32 5.86 5.84
N SER A 119 7.09 6.04 6.34
CA SER A 119 6.83 6.67 7.64
C SER A 119 6.78 5.69 8.83
N ALA A 120 6.46 4.43 8.58
CA ALA A 120 6.22 3.41 9.60
C ALA A 120 7.48 2.61 10.00
N ASP A 121 7.31 1.75 11.00
CA ASP A 121 8.23 0.66 11.34
C ASP A 121 8.44 -0.32 10.15
N PRO A 122 9.63 -0.93 9.98
CA PRO A 122 9.89 -1.86 8.88
C PRO A 122 8.91 -3.03 8.74
N SER A 123 8.25 -3.46 9.82
CA SER A 123 7.20 -4.49 9.78
C SER A 123 6.05 -4.14 8.82
N VAL A 124 5.70 -2.85 8.68
CA VAL A 124 4.66 -2.39 7.75
C VAL A 124 5.10 -2.54 6.30
N SER A 125 6.34 -2.18 5.95
CA SER A 125 6.89 -2.43 4.60
C SER A 125 7.01 -3.91 4.29
N CYS A 126 7.47 -4.73 5.24
CA CYS A 126 7.56 -6.18 5.09
C CYS A 126 6.18 -6.81 4.82
N GLU A 127 5.16 -6.40 5.56
CA GLU A 127 3.81 -6.93 5.37
C GLU A 127 3.15 -6.42 4.07
N PHE A 128 3.44 -5.18 3.63
CA PHE A 128 3.02 -4.71 2.31
C PHE A 128 3.66 -5.54 1.18
N VAL A 129 4.98 -5.77 1.21
CA VAL A 129 5.67 -6.63 0.22
C VAL A 129 5.04 -8.01 0.19
N SER A 130 4.89 -8.66 1.35
CA SER A 130 4.30 -10.00 1.47
C SER A 130 2.86 -10.06 0.92
N ARG A 131 2.02 -9.08 1.27
CA ARG A 131 0.62 -9.02 0.80
C ARG A 131 0.50 -8.73 -0.70
N VAL A 132 1.35 -7.87 -1.25
CA VAL A 132 1.33 -7.55 -2.68
C VAL A 132 1.86 -8.74 -3.50
N SER A 133 2.95 -9.39 -3.06
CA SER A 133 3.44 -10.61 -3.71
C SER A 133 2.42 -11.75 -3.67
N ASP A 134 1.74 -11.97 -2.53
CA ASP A 134 0.69 -12.97 -2.38
C ASP A 134 -0.52 -12.69 -3.32
N ARG A 135 -0.82 -11.42 -3.61
CA ARG A 135 -1.87 -11.05 -4.57
C ARG A 135 -1.44 -11.30 -6.01
N ILE A 136 -0.22 -10.95 -6.38
CA ILE A 136 0.33 -11.20 -7.73
C ILE A 136 0.32 -12.71 -8.03
N THR A 137 0.87 -13.54 -7.14
CA THR A 137 0.88 -15.01 -7.29
C THR A 137 -0.53 -15.61 -7.37
N SER A 138 -1.46 -15.12 -6.55
CA SER A 138 -2.87 -15.56 -6.59
C SER A 138 -3.61 -15.12 -7.87
N SER A 139 -3.11 -14.11 -8.60
CA SER A 139 -3.77 -13.50 -9.76
C SER A 139 -3.32 -14.05 -11.13
N ALA A 140 -2.50 -15.11 -11.15
CA ALA A 140 -1.67 -15.60 -12.26
C ALA A 140 -2.29 -15.74 -13.68
N PHE A 141 -3.62 -15.68 -13.82
CA PHE A 141 -4.35 -15.82 -15.08
C PHE A 141 -5.01 -14.53 -15.59
N GLY A 142 -4.88 -13.41 -14.88
CA GLY A 142 -5.62 -12.18 -15.16
C GLY A 142 -4.96 -11.19 -16.14
N TRP A 143 -3.66 -10.92 -15.93
CA TRP A 143 -2.82 -9.92 -16.63
C TRP A 143 -3.55 -8.64 -17.01
N SER A 144 -4.31 -8.14 -16.04
CA SER A 144 -5.19 -6.98 -16.16
C SER A 144 -4.52 -5.72 -15.60
N SER A 145 -5.12 -4.54 -15.84
CA SER A 145 -4.64 -3.27 -15.28
C SER A 145 -4.42 -3.33 -13.74
N PRO A 146 -5.31 -3.89 -12.90
CA PRO A 146 -5.03 -4.11 -11.48
C PRO A 146 -3.79 -4.97 -11.20
N GLN A 147 -3.47 -5.96 -12.04
CA GLN A 147 -2.24 -6.75 -11.89
C GLN A 147 -0.99 -5.93 -12.27
N LEU A 148 -1.08 -5.07 -13.29
CA LEU A 148 -0.03 -4.10 -13.62
C LEU A 148 0.20 -3.11 -12.46
N HIS A 149 -0.88 -2.61 -11.85
CA HIS A 149 -0.83 -1.73 -10.67
C HIS A 149 -0.16 -2.41 -9.46
N LEU A 150 -0.46 -3.70 -9.23
CA LEU A 150 0.20 -4.50 -8.19
C LEU A 150 1.70 -4.71 -8.46
N LEU A 151 2.08 -5.01 -9.70
CA LEU A 151 3.49 -5.18 -10.11
C LEU A 151 4.28 -3.90 -9.90
N HIS A 152 3.75 -2.77 -10.36
CA HIS A 152 4.33 -1.44 -10.17
C HIS A 152 4.51 -1.11 -8.69
N CYS A 153 3.49 -1.35 -7.86
CA CYS A 153 3.58 -1.15 -6.42
C CYS A 153 4.62 -2.07 -5.75
N LEU A 154 4.73 -3.34 -6.18
CA LEU A 154 5.76 -4.25 -5.67
C LEU A 154 7.16 -3.77 -6.05
N GLY A 155 7.38 -3.40 -7.30
CA GLY A 155 8.66 -2.86 -7.78
C GLY A 155 9.06 -1.60 -7.01
N ALA A 156 8.11 -0.68 -6.78
CA ALA A 156 8.36 0.53 -6.01
C ALA A 156 8.66 0.25 -4.52
N LEU A 157 7.99 -0.74 -3.90
CA LEU A 157 8.29 -1.19 -2.54
C LEU A 157 9.69 -1.81 -2.43
N LEU A 158 10.07 -2.69 -3.37
CA LEU A 158 11.39 -3.31 -3.44
C LEU A 158 12.51 -2.32 -3.83
N ASN A 159 12.15 -1.15 -4.38
CA ASN A 159 13.08 -0.04 -4.65
C ASN A 159 13.29 0.88 -3.43
N GLY A 160 12.54 0.69 -2.33
CA GLY A 160 12.67 1.51 -1.14
C GLY A 160 13.97 1.25 -0.37
N GLU A 161 14.52 2.29 0.27
CA GLU A 161 15.80 2.25 1.00
C GLU A 161 15.75 1.44 2.33
N LYS A 162 14.59 0.89 2.71
CA LYS A 162 14.36 0.24 4.01
C LYS A 162 14.59 -1.27 3.98
N GLY A 163 15.86 -1.66 4.01
CA GLY A 163 16.30 -2.99 4.43
C GLY A 163 16.58 -3.97 3.29
N ASP A 164 17.80 -4.50 3.28
CA ASP A 164 18.33 -5.41 2.25
C ASP A 164 17.58 -6.76 2.17
N ASP A 165 16.82 -7.09 3.22
CA ASP A 165 16.09 -8.35 3.41
C ASP A 165 14.61 -8.34 3.00
N LEU A 166 14.08 -7.27 2.36
CA LEU A 166 12.65 -7.21 1.98
C LEU A 166 12.21 -8.39 1.10
N HIS A 167 13.10 -8.92 0.26
CA HIS A 167 12.85 -10.10 -0.57
C HIS A 167 12.51 -11.36 0.25
N LYS A 168 13.06 -11.50 1.48
CA LYS A 168 12.81 -12.63 2.39
C LYS A 168 11.37 -12.68 2.94
N GLN A 169 10.58 -11.61 2.74
CA GLN A 169 9.18 -11.53 3.18
C GLN A 169 8.19 -12.17 2.17
N ILE A 170 8.69 -12.55 1.00
CA ILE A 170 7.96 -13.23 -0.06
C ILE A 170 7.95 -14.73 0.23
N LYS A 171 6.80 -15.26 0.65
CA LYS A 171 6.67 -16.64 1.17
C LYS A 171 6.99 -17.73 0.15
N ASP A 172 6.68 -17.46 -1.11
CA ASP A 172 6.87 -18.38 -2.24
C ASP A 172 7.43 -17.60 -3.43
N ILE A 173 8.73 -17.30 -3.34
CA ILE A 173 9.45 -16.54 -4.35
C ILE A 173 9.58 -17.30 -5.68
N GLY A 174 9.64 -18.64 -5.63
CA GLY A 174 9.66 -19.49 -6.83
C GLY A 174 8.36 -19.38 -7.62
N ASN A 175 7.20 -19.43 -6.97
CA ASN A 175 5.92 -19.20 -7.63
C ASN A 175 5.77 -17.76 -8.13
N LEU A 176 6.26 -16.75 -7.38
CA LEU A 176 6.29 -15.38 -7.85
C LEU A 176 7.11 -15.23 -9.15
N ILE A 177 8.32 -15.78 -9.19
CA ILE A 177 9.18 -15.72 -10.38
C ILE A 177 8.53 -16.50 -11.55
N SER A 178 7.91 -17.65 -11.29
CA SER A 178 7.16 -18.41 -12.30
C SER A 178 6.02 -17.59 -12.94
N VAL A 179 5.23 -16.89 -12.12
CA VAL A 179 4.18 -15.98 -12.59
C VAL A 179 4.80 -14.81 -13.37
N LEU A 180 5.84 -14.16 -12.84
CA LEU A 180 6.54 -13.07 -13.53
C LEU A 180 7.05 -13.49 -14.91
N VAL A 181 7.75 -14.62 -15.02
CA VAL A 181 8.27 -15.16 -16.28
C VAL A 181 7.14 -15.54 -17.26
N THR A 182 5.97 -15.96 -16.77
CA THR A 182 4.77 -16.13 -17.60
C THR A 182 4.29 -14.79 -18.18
N GLY A 183 4.38 -13.69 -17.41
CA GLY A 183 4.08 -12.33 -17.87
C GLY A 183 5.00 -11.84 -18.98
N LEU A 184 6.26 -12.28 -19.01
CA LEU A 184 7.20 -11.94 -20.09
C LEU A 184 6.77 -12.50 -21.46
N GLN A 185 5.89 -13.49 -21.50
CA GLN A 185 5.39 -14.09 -22.74
C GLN A 185 4.26 -13.26 -23.39
N LEU A 186 3.80 -12.20 -22.73
CA LEU A 186 2.70 -11.36 -23.22
C LEU A 186 3.19 -10.29 -24.21
N PRO A 187 2.36 -9.94 -25.21
CA PRO A 187 2.72 -8.93 -26.19
C PRO A 187 2.74 -7.48 -25.64
N SER A 188 2.33 -7.25 -24.38
CA SER A 188 2.37 -5.90 -23.77
C SER A 188 3.78 -5.51 -23.33
N GLU A 189 4.30 -4.40 -23.86
CA GLU A 189 5.56 -3.78 -23.42
C GLU A 189 5.47 -3.27 -21.97
N GLU A 190 4.34 -2.70 -21.56
CA GLU A 190 4.14 -2.17 -20.21
C GLU A 190 4.25 -3.27 -19.15
N ILE A 191 3.58 -4.40 -19.39
CA ILE A 191 3.65 -5.57 -18.50
C ILE A 191 5.08 -6.13 -18.49
N ARG A 192 5.73 -6.26 -19.65
CA ARG A 192 7.12 -6.74 -19.75
C ARG A 192 8.08 -5.82 -18.99
N GLY A 193 7.92 -4.50 -19.08
CA GLY A 193 8.73 -3.51 -18.35
C GLY A 193 8.62 -3.66 -16.83
N GLU A 194 7.40 -3.68 -16.28
CA GLU A 194 7.18 -3.85 -14.85
C GLU A 194 7.65 -5.21 -14.32
N VAL A 195 7.42 -6.28 -15.09
CA VAL A 195 7.91 -7.62 -14.76
C VAL A 195 9.45 -7.67 -14.72
N LEU A 196 10.13 -7.12 -15.73
CA LEU A 196 11.60 -7.04 -15.76
C LEU A 196 12.15 -6.20 -14.61
N PHE A 197 11.48 -5.10 -14.26
CA PHE A 197 11.86 -4.25 -13.13
C PHE A 197 11.78 -4.99 -11.79
N VAL A 198 10.68 -5.73 -11.54
CA VAL A 198 10.53 -6.56 -10.33
C VAL A 198 11.58 -7.68 -10.30
N LEU A 199 11.79 -8.41 -11.39
CA LEU A 199 12.80 -9.48 -11.46
C LEU A 199 14.22 -8.95 -11.20
N TYR A 200 14.56 -7.80 -11.80
CA TYR A 200 15.83 -7.12 -11.54
C TYR A 200 15.99 -6.74 -10.06
N LYS A 201 14.94 -6.19 -9.43
CA LYS A 201 15.00 -5.81 -8.01
C LYS A 201 15.15 -7.00 -7.08
N LEU A 202 14.49 -8.12 -7.35
CA LEU A 202 14.68 -9.35 -6.58
C LEU A 202 16.12 -9.86 -6.68
N SER A 203 16.70 -9.91 -7.89
CA SER A 203 18.08 -10.33 -8.12
C SER A 203 19.11 -9.42 -7.44
N VAL A 204 18.91 -8.10 -7.44
CA VAL A 204 19.79 -7.15 -6.75
C VAL A 204 19.74 -7.37 -5.23
N LEU A 205 18.54 -7.47 -4.65
CA LEU A 205 18.37 -7.65 -3.19
C LEU A 205 18.95 -8.99 -2.70
N GLU A 206 18.77 -10.06 -3.48
CA GLU A 206 19.40 -11.35 -3.24
C GLU A 206 20.93 -11.25 -3.28
N SER A 207 21.49 -10.61 -4.31
CA SER A 207 22.94 -10.44 -4.48
C SER A 207 23.58 -9.62 -3.35
N THR A 208 22.82 -8.77 -2.67
CA THR A 208 23.25 -8.00 -1.50
C THR A 208 23.00 -8.69 -0.16
N SER A 209 22.27 -9.81 -0.14
CA SER A 209 21.93 -10.55 1.08
C SER A 209 23.17 -11.19 1.71
N ALA A 210 23.41 -10.89 2.99
CA ALA A 210 24.53 -11.46 3.76
C ALA A 210 24.43 -12.99 3.98
N GLU A 211 23.28 -13.59 3.65
CA GLU A 211 22.99 -15.02 3.80
C GLU A 211 22.81 -15.75 2.47
N ALA A 212 23.22 -15.15 1.34
CA ALA A 212 23.14 -15.80 0.03
C ALA A 212 23.93 -17.13 0.01
N ASP A 213 23.24 -18.26 -0.03
CA ASP A 213 23.87 -19.60 0.02
C ASP A 213 24.54 -20.02 -1.30
N GLY A 214 24.45 -19.15 -2.31
CA GLY A 214 24.95 -19.36 -3.68
C GLY A 214 23.91 -19.89 -4.66
N SER A 215 22.67 -20.19 -4.22
CA SER A 215 21.56 -20.57 -5.10
C SER A 215 20.76 -19.35 -5.58
N ASP A 216 21.21 -18.75 -6.69
CA ASP A 216 20.50 -17.66 -7.38
C ASP A 216 19.07 -18.09 -7.75
N MET A 217 18.07 -17.38 -7.21
CA MET A 217 16.63 -17.65 -7.35
C MET A 217 16.15 -17.68 -8.81
N LEU A 218 16.87 -17.03 -9.73
CA LEU A 218 16.54 -16.99 -11.16
C LEU A 218 17.12 -18.18 -11.95
N ILE A 219 18.13 -18.91 -11.43
CA ILE A 219 18.77 -20.05 -12.13
C ILE A 219 17.74 -21.05 -12.69
N PRO A 220 16.69 -21.48 -11.97
CA PRO A 220 15.69 -22.42 -12.50
C PRO A 220 14.93 -21.89 -13.72
N PHE A 221 14.85 -20.57 -13.88
CA PHE A 221 14.08 -19.87 -14.91
C PHE A 221 14.95 -19.30 -16.04
N CYS A 222 16.28 -19.22 -15.84
CA CYS A 222 17.24 -18.73 -16.83
C CYS A 222 17.05 -19.31 -18.25
N PRO A 223 16.78 -20.62 -18.47
CA PRO A 223 16.54 -21.14 -19.82
C PRO A 223 15.33 -20.48 -20.53
N GLN A 224 14.27 -20.17 -19.78
CA GLN A 224 13.05 -19.55 -20.31
C GLN A 224 13.26 -18.05 -20.55
N ILE A 225 13.96 -17.35 -19.64
CA ILE A 225 14.33 -15.94 -19.79
C ILE A 225 15.26 -15.76 -21.01
N LEU A 226 16.28 -16.61 -21.16
CA LEU A 226 17.20 -16.58 -22.30
C LEU A 226 16.48 -16.87 -23.62
N TYR A 227 15.55 -17.82 -23.65
CA TYR A 227 14.73 -18.08 -24.83
C TYR A 227 13.92 -16.85 -25.25
N LEU A 228 13.28 -16.17 -24.30
CA LEU A 228 12.50 -14.95 -24.56
C LEU A 228 13.38 -13.79 -25.03
N LEU A 229 14.57 -13.60 -24.45
CA LEU A 229 15.55 -12.61 -24.90
C LEU A 229 16.00 -12.88 -26.34
N VAL A 230 16.30 -14.15 -26.69
CA VAL A 230 16.70 -14.53 -28.05
C VAL A 230 15.55 -14.33 -29.04
N ASP A 231 14.31 -14.70 -28.69
CA ASP A 231 13.13 -14.49 -29.53
C ASP A 231 12.89 -12.99 -29.83
N VAL A 232 13.03 -12.11 -28.83
CA VAL A 232 12.95 -10.65 -29.02
C VAL A 232 14.08 -10.14 -29.92
N LEU A 233 15.33 -10.55 -29.68
CA LEU A 233 16.47 -10.14 -30.49
C LEU A 233 16.32 -10.58 -31.96
N MET A 234 15.89 -11.82 -32.20
CA MET A 234 15.62 -12.34 -33.54
C MET A 234 14.47 -11.60 -34.23
N LYS A 235 13.45 -11.13 -33.50
CA LYS A 235 12.38 -10.30 -34.08
C LYS A 235 12.89 -8.91 -34.47
N THR A 236 13.59 -8.23 -33.56
CA THR A 236 14.14 -6.89 -33.83
C THR A 236 15.13 -6.86 -35.01
N GLN A 237 15.84 -7.96 -35.27
CA GLN A 237 16.73 -8.09 -36.44
C GLN A 237 15.97 -8.26 -37.78
N ASN A 238 14.69 -8.62 -37.76
CA ASN A 238 13.87 -8.80 -38.95
C ASN A 238 12.93 -7.61 -39.25
N ASP A 239 12.85 -6.63 -38.36
CA ASP A 239 12.03 -5.41 -38.53
C ASP A 239 12.76 -4.28 -39.32
N ASP A 240 13.99 -4.52 -39.79
CA ASP A 240 14.71 -3.66 -40.75
C ASP A 240 14.11 -3.81 -42.18
N VAL A 241 13.03 -3.06 -42.49
CA VAL A 241 12.39 -2.97 -43.84
C VAL A 241 12.08 -1.53 -44.25
#